data_AF-A0A356WZQ5-F1
#
_entry.id   AF-A0A356WZQ5-F1
#
_cell.length_a   1.000
_cell.length_b   1.000
_cell.length_c   1.000
_cell.angle_alpha   90.00
_cell.angle_beta   90.00
_cell.angle_gamma   90.00
#
_symmetry.space_group_name_H-M   'P 1'
#
loop_
_entity.id
_entity.type
_entity.pdbx_description
1 polymer ?
#
loop_
_entity_poly.entity_id
_entity_poly.type
_entity_poly.pdbx_seq_one_letter_code
_entity_poly.pdbx_strand_id
1 'polypeptide(L)'
;MVGFITLFGIATRNGILMVSHYQQLRKEGKEFIQAIRQGAMERLNPILMTALTAGLALIPLALAAGEPGNEIQSPMAQVILGGLLSSTLLNMIVIPALLAQFETE
;
A
#
# COMPACT_ATOMS: atom_id res chain seq x y z
N MET A 1 -13.36 -1.79 13.77
CA MET A 1 -12.60 -0.51 13.82
C MET A 1 -11.09 -0.71 13.85
N VAL A 2 -10.56 -1.63 14.67
CA VAL A 2 -9.09 -1.87 14.77
C VAL A 2 -8.43 -2.13 13.42
N GLY A 3 -8.99 -3.01 12.57
CA GLY A 3 -8.43 -3.28 11.23
C GLY A 3 -8.36 -2.06 10.28
N PHE A 4 -9.31 -1.13 10.37
CA PHE A 4 -9.27 0.13 9.61
C PHE A 4 -8.15 1.05 10.10
N ILE A 5 -7.92 1.12 11.41
CA ILE A 5 -6.83 1.92 12.00
C ILE A 5 -5.48 1.36 11.56
N THR A 6 -5.32 0.03 11.57
CA THR A 6 -4.11 -0.64 11.08
C THR A 6 -3.86 -0.33 9.60
N LEU A 7 -4.89 -0.44 8.76
CA LEU A 7 -4.81 -0.09 7.34
C LEU A 7 -4.43 1.38 7.11
N PHE A 8 -5.04 2.29 7.87
CA PHE A 8 -4.74 3.71 7.78
C PHE A 8 -3.27 4.00 8.11
N GLY A 9 -2.70 3.34 9.13
CA GLY A 9 -1.29 3.44 9.47
C GLY A 9 -0.37 2.92 8.35
N ILE A 10 -0.71 1.78 7.74
CA ILE A 10 0.05 1.21 6.61
C ILE A 10 0.00 2.16 5.39
N ALA A 11 -1.19 2.66 5.05
CA ALA A 11 -1.38 3.60 3.94
C ALA A 11 -0.61 4.90 4.14
N THR A 12 -0.69 5.50 5.35
CA THR A 12 0.03 6.73 5.68
C THR A 12 1.54 6.54 5.62
N ARG A 13 2.07 5.43 6.14
CA ARG A 13 3.50 5.10 6.05
C ARG A 13 3.96 4.96 4.60
N ASN A 14 3.18 4.27 3.77
CA ASN A 14 3.47 4.09 2.36
C ASN A 14 3.46 5.43 1.59
N GLY A 15 2.51 6.32 1.90
CA GLY A 15 2.43 7.67 1.33
C GLY A 15 3.61 8.57 1.71
N ILE A 16 3.94 8.65 3.01
CA ILE A 16 5.08 9.47 3.50
C ILE A 16 6.40 9.02 2.87
N LEU A 17 6.64 7.71 2.81
CA LEU A 17 7.84 7.18 2.17
C LEU A 17 7.93 7.64 0.72
N MET A 18 6.80 7.69 0.01
CA MET A 18 6.76 8.02 -1.41
C MET A 18 7.06 9.50 -1.67
N VAL A 19 6.46 10.38 -0.88
CA VAL A 19 6.75 11.82 -0.91
C VAL A 19 8.21 12.10 -0.56
N SER A 20 8.78 11.38 0.41
CA SER A 20 10.20 11.50 0.76
C SER A 20 11.11 11.07 -0.40
N HIS A 21 10.80 9.97 -1.08
CA HIS A 21 11.53 9.51 -2.26
C HIS A 21 11.46 10.53 -3.41
N TYR A 22 10.28 11.13 -3.62
CA TYR A 22 10.11 12.21 -4.59
C TYR A 22 11.00 13.42 -4.29
N GLN A 23 11.03 13.88 -3.02
CA GLN A 23 11.90 14.99 -2.62
C GLN A 23 13.39 14.66 -2.79
N GLN A 24 13.79 13.42 -2.53
CA GLN A 24 15.15 12.92 -2.74
C GLN A 24 15.52 12.96 -4.24
N LEU A 25 14.69 12.38 -5.12
CA LEU A 25 14.98 12.35 -6.56
C LEU A 25 15.01 13.74 -7.19
N ARG A 26 14.19 14.68 -6.68
CA ARG A 26 14.22 16.08 -7.11
C ARG A 26 15.52 16.78 -6.69
N LYS A 27 16.09 16.45 -5.52
CA LYS A 27 17.41 16.95 -5.09
C LYS A 27 18.56 16.36 -5.90
N GLU A 28 18.40 15.16 -6.46
CA GLU A 28 19.39 14.49 -7.31
C GLU A 28 19.36 14.96 -8.78
N GLY A 29 18.44 15.86 -9.16
CA GLY A 29 18.39 16.46 -10.50
C GLY A 29 17.96 15.51 -11.61
N LYS A 30 17.36 14.36 -11.29
CA LYS A 30 16.90 13.37 -12.26
C LYS A 30 15.63 13.82 -13.00
N GLU A 31 15.54 13.44 -14.27
CA GLU A 31 14.36 13.65 -15.11
C GLU A 31 13.13 12.96 -14.47
N PHE A 32 12.04 13.70 -14.33
CA PHE A 32 10.88 13.33 -13.53
C PHE A 32 10.18 12.05 -14.04
N ILE A 33 10.16 11.83 -15.35
CA ILE A 33 9.65 10.59 -15.96
C ILE A 33 10.49 9.37 -15.54
N GLN A 34 11.82 9.49 -15.47
CA GLN A 34 12.69 8.40 -14.98
C GLN A 34 12.49 8.18 -13.47
N ALA A 35 12.29 9.25 -12.71
CA ALA A 35 12.05 9.20 -11.27
C ALA A 35 10.74 8.47 -10.92
N ILE A 36 9.67 8.71 -11.67
CA ILE A 36 8.38 8.02 -11.48
C ILE A 36 8.50 6.55 -11.85
N ARG A 37 9.10 6.24 -13.01
CA ARG A 37 9.22 4.85 -13.47
C ARG A 37 10.07 4.03 -12.51
N GLN A 38 11.18 4.60 -12.04
CA GLN A 38 12.06 3.94 -11.08
C GLN A 38 11.41 3.84 -9.69
N GLY A 39 10.76 4.90 -9.22
CA GLY A 39 10.02 4.91 -7.95
C GLY A 39 8.83 3.93 -7.94
N ALA A 40 8.15 3.74 -9.06
CA ALA A 40 7.08 2.75 -9.20
C ALA A 40 7.63 1.31 -9.14
N MET A 41 8.72 1.02 -9.86
CA MET A 41 9.36 -0.30 -9.85
C MET A 41 10.00 -0.65 -8.50
N GLU A 42 10.70 0.30 -7.88
CA GLU A 42 11.34 0.09 -6.57
C GLU A 42 10.32 -0.12 -5.45
N ARG A 43 9.07 0.36 -5.62
CA ARG A 43 8.00 0.21 -4.62
C ARG A 43 7.09 -0.97 -4.85
N LEU A 44 6.96 -1.43 -6.09
CA LEU A 44 6.18 -2.62 -6.42
C LEU A 44 6.65 -3.83 -5.60
N ASN A 45 7.97 -4.04 -5.49
CA ASN A 45 8.54 -5.16 -4.73
C ASN A 45 8.23 -5.09 -3.22
N PRO A 46 8.50 -3.99 -2.49
CA PRO A 46 8.09 -3.82 -1.10
C PRO A 46 6.58 -3.96 -0.84
N ILE A 47 5.76 -3.40 -1.73
CA ILE A 47 4.31 -3.43 -1.58
C ILE A 47 3.78 -4.86 -1.78
N LEU A 48 4.25 -5.56 -2.81
CA LEU A 48 3.91 -6.97 -3.02
C LEU A 48 4.41 -7.83 -1.85
N MET A 49 5.62 -7.57 -1.32
CA MET A 49 6.15 -8.30 -0.17
C MET A 49 5.23 -8.13 1.05
N THR A 50 4.82 -6.90 1.38
CA THR A 50 3.91 -6.65 2.51
C THR A 50 2.52 -7.22 2.28
N ALA A 51 1.98 -7.12 1.06
CA ALA A 51 0.68 -7.71 0.71
C ALA A 51 0.70 -9.23 0.80
N LEU A 52 1.77 -9.89 0.32
CA LEU A 52 1.96 -11.33 0.39
C LEU A 52 2.14 -11.80 1.83
N THR A 53 2.99 -11.12 2.63
CA THR A 53 3.17 -11.46 4.05
C THR A 53 1.85 -11.31 4.83
N ALA A 54 1.14 -10.20 4.65
CA ALA A 54 -0.16 -9.99 5.30
C ALA A 54 -1.19 -11.02 4.82
N GLY A 55 -1.23 -11.33 3.52
CA GLY A 55 -2.12 -12.33 2.97
C GLY A 55 -1.85 -13.71 3.55
N LEU A 56 -0.60 -14.18 3.55
CA LEU A 56 -0.24 -15.48 4.12
C LEU A 56 -0.57 -15.58 5.63
N ALA A 57 -0.42 -14.49 6.38
CA ALA A 57 -0.77 -14.45 7.80
C ALA A 57 -2.29 -14.43 8.05
N LEU A 58 -3.06 -13.76 7.19
CA LEU A 58 -4.47 -13.47 7.41
C LEU A 58 -5.43 -14.40 6.66
N ILE A 59 -5.02 -15.04 5.56
CA ILE A 59 -5.81 -16.02 4.80
C ILE A 59 -6.35 -17.15 5.70
N PRO A 60 -5.53 -17.85 6.52
CA PRO A 60 -6.06 -18.91 7.37
C PRO A 60 -7.06 -18.39 8.41
N LEU A 61 -6.85 -17.19 8.97
CA LEU A 61 -7.80 -16.55 9.90
C LEU A 61 -9.11 -16.17 9.20
N ALA A 62 -9.03 -15.69 7.96
CA ALA A 62 -10.18 -15.29 7.14
C ALA A 62 -11.02 -16.49 6.67
N LEU A 63 -10.39 -17.67 6.51
CA LEU A 63 -11.07 -18.92 6.14
C LEU A 63 -11.64 -19.67 7.34
N ALA A 64 -11.07 -19.49 8.54
CA ALA A 64 -11.59 -20.04 9.78
C ALA A 64 -12.82 -19.28 10.32
N ALA A 65 -13.64 -18.70 9.43
CA ALA A 65 -14.88 -18.01 9.74
C ALA A 65 -15.93 -19.04 10.21
N GLY A 66 -15.98 -19.32 11.52
CA GLY A 66 -16.92 -20.28 12.10
C GLY A 66 -16.42 -20.98 13.37
N GLU A 67 -15.11 -20.91 13.67
CA GLU A 67 -14.54 -21.48 14.89
C GLU A 67 -14.80 -20.57 16.11
N PRO A 68 -15.14 -21.12 17.30
CA PRO A 68 -15.31 -20.36 18.52
C PRO A 68 -14.05 -19.53 18.86
N GLY A 69 -14.23 -18.23 19.10
CA GLY A 69 -13.12 -17.29 19.37
C GLY A 69 -12.53 -16.61 18.13
N ASN A 70 -12.97 -16.97 16.92
CA ASN A 70 -12.54 -16.35 15.67
C ASN A 70 -13.56 -15.36 15.07
N GLU A 71 -14.68 -15.14 15.76
CA GLU A 71 -15.82 -14.31 15.35
C GLU A 71 -15.47 -12.84 15.07
N ILE A 72 -14.45 -12.30 15.74
CA ILE A 72 -13.98 -10.91 15.55
C ILE A 72 -12.76 -10.87 14.63
N GLN A 73 -11.90 -11.89 14.70
CA GLN A 73 -10.63 -11.94 13.98
C GLN A 73 -10.84 -12.19 12.48
N SER A 74 -11.77 -13.05 12.11
CA SER A 74 -12.08 -13.38 10.72
C SER A 74 -12.58 -12.16 9.90
N PRO A 75 -13.58 -11.38 10.35
CA PRO A 75 -14.00 -10.16 9.63
C PRO A 75 -12.92 -9.07 9.65
N MET A 76 -12.07 -8.98 10.69
CA MET A 76 -10.93 -8.05 10.66
C MET A 76 -9.89 -8.44 9.61
N ALA A 77 -9.56 -9.72 9.50
CA ALA A 77 -8.62 -10.24 8.50
C ALA A 77 -9.11 -9.93 7.07
N GLN A 78 -10.40 -10.14 6.80
CA GLN A 78 -11.01 -9.84 5.51
C GLN A 78 -10.96 -8.34 5.17
N VAL A 79 -11.28 -7.45 6.11
CA VAL A 79 -11.19 -6.00 5.92
C VAL A 79 -9.75 -5.56 5.67
N ILE A 80 -8.79 -6.10 6.43
CA ILE A 80 -7.37 -5.77 6.26
C ILE A 80 -6.88 -6.22 4.89
N LEU A 81 -7.15 -7.46 4.48
CA LEU A 81 -6.80 -8.00 3.16
C LEU A 81 -7.38 -7.17 2.01
N GLY A 82 -8.69 -6.91 2.05
CA GLY A 82 -9.37 -6.13 1.01
C GLY A 82 -8.89 -4.68 0.94
N GLY A 83 -8.68 -4.05 2.10
CA GLY A 83 -8.17 -2.69 2.16
C GLY A 83 -6.71 -2.57 1.75
N LEU A 84 -5.87 -3.58 2.01
CA LEU A 84 -4.45 -3.57 1.60
C LEU A 84 -4.35 -3.68 0.09
N LEU A 85 -5.10 -4.59 -0.52
CA LEU A 85 -5.19 -4.73 -1.98
C LEU A 85 -5.71 -3.44 -2.62
N SER A 86 -6.81 -2.91 -2.11
CA SER A 86 -7.43 -1.68 -2.65
C SER A 86 -6.53 -0.47 -2.49
N SER A 87 -5.94 -0.27 -1.31
CA SER A 87 -5.01 0.83 -1.02
C SER A 87 -3.73 0.72 -1.84
N THR A 88 -3.21 -0.50 -2.05
CA THR A 88 -2.05 -0.76 -2.91
C THR A 88 -2.33 -0.37 -4.35
N LEU A 89 -3.45 -0.83 -4.92
CA LEU A 89 -3.88 -0.48 -6.27
C LEU A 89 -4.09 1.02 -6.40
N LEU A 90 -4.76 1.64 -5.42
CA LEU A 90 -4.93 3.08 -5.40
C LEU A 90 -3.58 3.79 -5.38
N ASN A 91 -2.64 3.40 -4.52
CA ASN A 91 -1.35 4.09 -4.39
C ASN A 91 -0.50 3.92 -5.67
N MET A 92 -0.60 2.76 -6.32
CA MET A 92 0.12 2.49 -7.57
C MET A 92 -0.50 3.17 -8.79
N ILE A 93 -1.79 3.52 -8.77
CA ILE A 93 -2.49 4.21 -9.88
C ILE A 93 -2.55 5.72 -9.62
N VAL A 94 -2.99 6.13 -8.44
CA VAL A 94 -3.26 7.52 -8.04
C VAL A 94 -1.98 8.33 -7.96
N ILE A 95 -0.87 7.79 -7.45
CA ILE A 95 0.35 8.59 -7.34
C ILE A 95 1.00 8.87 -8.70
N PRO A 96 1.19 7.89 -9.62
CA PRO A 96 1.68 8.25 -10.95
C PRO A 96 0.70 9.15 -11.70
N ALA A 97 -0.62 9.01 -11.51
CA ALA A 97 -1.62 9.91 -12.11
C ALA A 97 -1.54 11.34 -11.55
N LEU A 98 -1.39 11.51 -10.23
CA LEU A 98 -1.21 12.81 -9.59
C LEU A 98 0.11 13.45 -10.03
N LEU A 99 1.21 12.69 -10.01
CA LEU A 99 2.51 13.20 -10.44
C LEU A 99 2.47 13.61 -11.92
N ALA A 100 1.84 12.83 -12.81
CA ALA A 100 1.68 13.21 -14.21
C ALA A 100 0.89 14.52 -14.39
N GLN A 101 -0.12 14.80 -13.55
CA GLN A 101 -0.83 16.08 -13.57
C GLN A 101 0.02 17.24 -13.05
N PHE A 102 0.73 17.06 -11.93
CA PHE A 102 1.56 18.12 -11.35
C PHE A 102 2.81 18.47 -12.17
N GLU A 103 3.20 17.65 -13.13
CA GLU A 103 4.25 17.99 -14.10
C GLU A 103 3.74 18.86 -15.26
N THR A 104 2.42 18.96 -15.42
CA THR A 104 1.81 19.72 -16.52
C THR A 104 1.53 21.18 -16.15
N GLU A 105 1.87 21.63 -14.93
CA GLU A 105 1.80 23.03 -14.48
C GLU A 105 3.18 23.66 -14.26
#